data_AF-A0A0A1WCK8-F1
#
_entry.id   AF-A0A0A1WCK8-F1
#
_cell.length_a   1.000
_cell.length_b   1.000
_cell.length_c   1.000
_cell.angle_alpha   90.00
_cell.angle_beta   90.00
_cell.angle_gamma   90.00
#
_symmetry.space_group_name_H-M   'P 1'
#
loop_
_entity.id
_entity.type
_entity.pdbx_description
1 polymer ?
#
loop_
_entity_poly.entity_id
_entity_poly.type
_entity_poly.pdbx_seq_one_letter_code
_entity_poly.pdbx_strand_id
1 'polypeptide(L)'
;MRKRDDGGRMATLKVDWKQTGLISVLEESQGLGFDLRKFDRLHEDVQASLKKATVARILKVIRDTWDKGVEDTRNKHWFGEVRNGIYVISIGHGFGVSYARGCSEIMYIGRGKISTRLRTHLHNWIFDMSRSLRDVPFKFYMEEFGDGRSPDAFKDFEHWLLEEFHEKFGEKPLLNKIAGREGTIDHAFTGNCNAPLDNRGKTFLWQIRPSEKNPWFKPVADD
;
A
#
# COMPACT_ATOMS: atom_id res chain seq x y z
N MET A 1 51.90 6.42 -3.85
CA MET A 1 50.64 6.35 -4.63
C MET A 1 49.50 6.26 -3.63
N ARG A 2 48.80 7.38 -3.37
CA ARG A 2 47.75 7.48 -2.34
C ARG A 2 46.50 6.71 -2.82
N LYS A 3 45.98 5.81 -1.97
CA LYS A 3 44.62 5.26 -2.12
C LYS A 3 43.64 6.43 -2.17
N ARG A 4 42.81 6.49 -3.20
CA ARG A 4 41.63 7.36 -3.20
C ARG A 4 40.63 6.70 -2.26
N ASP A 5 40.36 7.35 -1.13
CA ASP A 5 39.10 7.21 -0.43
C ASP A 5 38.04 7.82 -1.33
N ASP A 6 37.44 7.00 -2.19
CA ASP A 6 36.19 7.35 -2.84
C ASP A 6 35.09 7.17 -1.79
N GLY A 7 35.01 8.15 -0.88
CA GLY A 7 33.84 8.39 -0.03
C GLY A 7 32.66 8.74 -0.94
N GLY A 8 32.06 7.70 -1.54
CA GLY A 8 30.88 7.81 -2.37
C GLY A 8 29.77 8.44 -1.56
N ARG A 9 29.42 9.70 -1.87
CA ARG A 9 28.22 10.33 -1.34
C ARG A 9 27.04 9.48 -1.73
N MET A 10 26.45 8.73 -0.78
CA MET A 10 25.17 8.07 -0.97
C MET A 10 24.16 9.11 -1.47
N ALA A 11 23.45 8.79 -2.54
CA ALA A 11 22.42 9.67 -3.06
C ALA A 11 21.29 9.77 -2.01
N THR A 12 21.03 10.99 -1.54
CA THR A 12 19.91 11.27 -0.63
C THR A 12 18.65 11.56 -1.44
N LEU A 13 17.61 10.75 -1.23
CA LEU A 13 16.31 10.89 -1.89
C LEU A 13 15.29 11.44 -0.90
N LYS A 14 14.53 12.45 -1.31
CA LYS A 14 13.45 13.03 -0.50
C LYS A 14 12.13 12.34 -0.83
N VAL A 15 11.42 11.89 0.19
CA VAL A 15 10.11 11.22 0.10
C VAL A 15 8.99 12.20 0.46
N ASP A 16 7.98 12.29 -0.40
CA ASP A 16 6.76 13.09 -0.30
C ASP A 16 5.53 12.30 -0.78
N TRP A 17 4.99 11.46 0.11
CA TRP A 17 3.87 10.59 -0.17
C TRP A 17 2.64 11.32 -0.74
N LYS A 18 2.13 10.81 -1.87
CA LYS A 18 0.76 11.08 -2.30
C LYS A 18 -0.17 10.13 -1.60
N GLN A 19 -1.16 10.68 -0.90
CA GLN A 19 -2.08 9.91 -0.07
C GLN A 19 -3.52 10.14 -0.50
N THR A 20 -4.29 9.07 -0.63
CA THR A 20 -5.74 9.17 -0.82
C THR A 20 -6.46 9.54 0.48
N GLY A 21 -7.70 10.02 0.33
CA GLY A 21 -8.70 9.86 1.38
C GLY A 21 -9.01 8.38 1.63
N LEU A 22 -9.93 8.13 2.57
CA LEU A 22 -10.50 6.79 2.74
C LEU A 22 -11.41 6.47 1.55
N ILE A 23 -11.26 5.28 0.98
CA ILE A 23 -12.05 4.79 -0.15
C ILE A 23 -12.79 3.54 0.29
N SER A 24 -14.12 3.61 0.29
CA SER A 24 -15.01 2.48 0.55
C SER A 24 -15.35 1.77 -0.77
N VAL A 25 -15.22 0.44 -0.81
CA VAL A 25 -15.59 -0.33 -2.00
C VAL A 25 -17.12 -0.33 -2.17
N LEU A 26 -17.86 -0.33 -1.06
CA LEU A 26 -19.32 -0.24 -1.08
C LEU A 26 -19.79 1.11 -1.62
N GLU A 27 -19.28 2.23 -1.14
CA GLU A 27 -19.67 3.56 -1.60
C GLU A 27 -19.36 3.73 -3.09
N GLU A 28 -18.20 3.28 -3.54
CA GLU A 28 -17.85 3.36 -4.97
C GLU A 28 -18.74 2.46 -5.85
N SER A 29 -19.17 1.30 -5.34
CA SER A 29 -20.13 0.46 -6.04
C SER A 29 -21.54 1.06 -6.08
N GLN A 30 -21.97 1.71 -5.00
CA GLN A 30 -23.25 2.41 -4.91
C GLN A 30 -23.29 3.60 -5.83
N GLY A 31 -22.17 4.31 -5.97
CA GLY A 31 -21.99 5.37 -6.95
C GLY A 31 -22.10 4.91 -8.42
N LEU A 32 -22.05 3.59 -8.67
CA LEU A 32 -22.34 2.97 -9.97
C LEU A 32 -23.79 2.43 -10.07
N GLY A 33 -24.61 2.67 -9.05
CA GLY A 33 -25.99 2.18 -8.99
C GLY A 33 -26.14 0.74 -8.50
N PHE A 34 -25.11 0.17 -7.85
CA PHE A 34 -25.13 -1.22 -7.39
C PHE A 34 -24.98 -1.37 -5.87
N ASP A 35 -25.72 -2.32 -5.29
CA ASP A 35 -25.61 -2.69 -3.88
C ASP A 35 -24.81 -4.00 -3.71
N LEU A 36 -23.56 -3.90 -3.22
CA LEU A 36 -22.69 -5.06 -2.99
C LEU A 36 -23.26 -6.09 -2.02
N ARG A 37 -24.26 -5.75 -1.20
CA ARG A 37 -24.93 -6.72 -0.33
C ARG A 37 -25.70 -7.78 -1.11
N LYS A 38 -26.02 -7.51 -2.37
CA LYS A 38 -26.70 -8.45 -3.29
C LYS A 38 -25.73 -9.19 -4.19
N PHE A 39 -24.42 -8.94 -4.10
CA PHE A 39 -23.41 -9.43 -5.03
C PHE A 39 -23.43 -10.96 -5.18
N ASP A 40 -23.49 -11.70 -4.06
CA ASP A 40 -23.48 -13.18 -4.07
C ASP A 40 -24.75 -13.81 -4.67
N ARG A 41 -25.81 -13.03 -4.87
CA ARG A 41 -27.07 -13.49 -5.46
C ARG A 41 -27.13 -13.27 -6.97
N LEU A 42 -26.13 -12.61 -7.54
CA LEU A 42 -26.08 -12.33 -8.96
C LEU A 42 -25.45 -13.48 -9.73
N HIS A 43 -25.77 -13.55 -11.02
CA HIS A 43 -25.09 -14.41 -11.97
C HIS A 43 -23.60 -14.05 -12.07
N GLU A 44 -22.73 -15.04 -12.27
CA GLU A 44 -21.27 -14.87 -12.25
C GLU A 44 -20.77 -13.80 -13.25
N ASP A 45 -21.35 -13.75 -14.45
CA ASP A 45 -20.99 -12.72 -15.44
C ASP A 45 -21.30 -11.30 -14.97
N VAL A 46 -22.40 -11.14 -14.23
CA VAL A 46 -22.79 -9.85 -13.65
C VAL A 46 -21.85 -9.51 -12.50
N GLN A 47 -21.51 -10.49 -11.65
CA GLN A 47 -20.52 -10.31 -10.59
C GLN A 47 -19.16 -9.85 -11.14
N ALA A 48 -18.67 -10.52 -12.18
CA ALA A 48 -17.40 -10.18 -12.83
C ALA A 48 -17.43 -8.76 -13.43
N SER A 49 -18.52 -8.41 -14.10
CA SER A 49 -18.73 -7.09 -14.71
C SER A 49 -18.77 -5.98 -13.66
N LEU A 50 -19.50 -6.19 -12.57
CA LEU A 50 -19.59 -5.25 -11.45
C LEU A 50 -18.26 -5.08 -10.74
N LYS A 51 -17.58 -6.18 -10.40
CA LYS A 51 -16.24 -6.15 -9.78
C LYS A 51 -15.28 -5.35 -10.65
N LYS A 52 -15.26 -5.58 -11.96
CA LYS A 52 -14.45 -4.82 -12.91
C LYS A 52 -14.80 -3.33 -12.92
N ALA A 53 -16.08 -2.98 -12.94
CA ALA A 53 -16.53 -1.58 -12.95
C ALA A 53 -16.17 -0.85 -11.64
N THR A 54 -16.42 -1.46 -10.49
CA THR A 54 -16.06 -0.91 -9.17
C THR A 54 -14.54 -0.72 -9.03
N VAL A 55 -13.74 -1.72 -9.43
CA VAL A 55 -12.27 -1.60 -9.41
C VAL A 55 -11.79 -0.48 -10.34
N ALA A 56 -12.37 -0.35 -11.53
CA ALA A 56 -12.02 0.73 -12.45
C ALA A 56 -12.34 2.12 -11.87
N ARG A 57 -13.46 2.25 -11.15
CA ARG A 57 -13.84 3.48 -10.46
C ARG A 57 -12.90 3.83 -9.31
N ILE A 58 -12.56 2.86 -8.44
CA ILE A 58 -11.59 3.07 -7.36
C ILE A 58 -10.22 3.49 -7.92
N LEU A 59 -9.75 2.82 -8.98
CA LEU A 59 -8.50 3.22 -9.64
C LEU A 59 -8.54 4.62 -10.22
N LYS A 60 -9.72 5.08 -10.67
CA LYS A 60 -9.89 6.47 -11.11
C LYS A 60 -9.73 7.43 -9.93
N VAL A 61 -10.35 7.17 -8.78
CA VAL A 61 -10.17 8.00 -7.56
C VAL A 61 -8.70 8.08 -7.14
N ILE A 62 -8.00 6.94 -7.15
CA ILE A 62 -6.57 6.87 -6.83
C ILE A 62 -5.74 7.68 -7.84
N ARG A 63 -6.01 7.52 -9.14
CA ARG A 63 -5.38 8.28 -10.22
C ARG A 63 -5.60 9.77 -10.04
N ASP A 64 -6.85 10.20 -9.89
CA ASP A 64 -7.21 11.61 -9.77
C ASP A 64 -6.52 12.25 -8.55
N THR A 65 -6.31 11.47 -7.47
CA THR A 65 -5.53 11.93 -6.31
C THR A 65 -4.04 12.09 -6.63
N TRP A 66 -3.45 11.12 -7.33
CA TRP A 66 -2.05 11.22 -7.77
C TRP A 66 -1.84 12.41 -8.70
N ASP A 67 -2.66 12.50 -9.76
CA ASP A 67 -2.52 13.45 -10.86
C ASP A 67 -2.72 14.89 -10.38
N LYS A 68 -3.66 15.14 -9.45
CA LYS A 68 -3.75 16.45 -8.77
C LYS A 68 -2.47 16.79 -8.00
N GLY A 69 -1.88 15.82 -7.33
CA GLY A 69 -0.61 16.02 -6.62
C GLY A 69 0.59 16.26 -7.54
N VAL A 70 0.53 15.82 -8.81
CA VAL A 70 1.55 16.11 -9.83
C VAL A 70 1.50 17.58 -10.23
N GLU A 71 0.31 18.15 -10.42
CA GLU A 71 0.13 19.57 -10.74
C GLU A 71 0.75 20.48 -9.67
N ASP A 72 0.74 20.02 -8.41
CA ASP A 72 1.19 20.78 -7.25
C ASP A 72 2.67 20.55 -6.84
N THR A 73 3.36 19.53 -7.38
CA THR A 73 4.69 19.13 -6.85
C THR A 73 5.68 18.57 -7.90
N ARG A 74 6.89 18.20 -7.45
CA ARG A 74 8.02 17.67 -8.25
C ARG A 74 7.78 16.31 -8.94
N ASN A 75 6.60 15.70 -8.80
CA ASN A 75 6.34 14.45 -9.51
C ASN A 75 6.42 14.70 -11.01
N LYS A 76 7.23 13.89 -11.70
CA LYS A 76 7.52 14.14 -13.12
C LYS A 76 6.53 13.43 -14.04
N HIS A 77 5.78 12.46 -13.51
CA HIS A 77 5.01 11.52 -14.30
C HIS A 77 3.57 11.38 -13.80
N TRP A 78 2.65 11.29 -14.76
CA TRP A 78 1.26 10.96 -14.51
C TRP A 78 1.15 9.53 -13.97
N PHE A 79 0.07 9.22 -13.26
CA PHE A 79 -0.10 7.92 -12.58
C PHE A 79 0.10 6.69 -13.48
N GLY A 80 -0.25 6.79 -14.77
CA GLY A 80 -0.09 5.71 -15.75
C GLY A 80 1.35 5.44 -16.18
N GLU A 81 2.23 6.43 -16.00
CA GLU A 81 3.61 6.48 -16.49
C GLU A 81 4.61 5.97 -15.46
N VAL A 82 4.29 6.10 -14.16
CA VAL A 82 5.12 5.66 -13.04
C VAL A 82 5.53 4.20 -13.18
N ARG A 83 6.83 3.94 -13.33
CA ARG A 83 7.39 2.58 -13.43
C ARG A 83 8.03 2.08 -12.14
N ASN A 84 8.66 2.98 -11.41
CA ASN A 84 9.46 2.69 -10.22
C ASN A 84 8.78 3.29 -8.98
N GLY A 85 7.52 2.88 -8.77
CA GLY A 85 6.75 3.40 -7.66
C GLY A 85 6.82 2.52 -6.41
N ILE A 86 6.54 3.12 -5.27
CA ILE A 86 6.29 2.47 -3.98
C ILE A 86 4.88 2.81 -3.56
N TYR A 87 4.18 1.84 -3.00
CA TYR A 87 2.84 2.04 -2.49
C TYR A 87 2.59 1.25 -1.20
N VAL A 88 1.77 1.83 -0.33
CA VAL A 88 1.29 1.22 0.91
C VAL A 88 -0.22 1.19 0.89
N ILE A 89 -0.80 0.02 1.17
CA ILE A 89 -2.25 -0.19 1.26
C ILE A 89 -2.58 -0.36 2.73
N SER A 90 -3.43 0.52 3.24
CA SER A 90 -3.88 0.53 4.63
C SER A 90 -5.40 0.42 4.70
N ILE A 91 -5.92 -0.18 5.76
CA ILE A 91 -7.32 -0.02 6.18
C ILE A 91 -7.47 1.29 6.97
N GLY A 92 -8.68 1.69 7.29
CA GLY A 92 -8.89 2.87 8.12
C GLY A 92 -10.23 2.86 8.83
N HIS A 93 -10.67 4.05 9.26
CA HIS A 93 -11.93 4.26 9.99
C HIS A 93 -11.98 3.48 11.32
N GLY A 94 -10.88 3.50 12.07
CA GLY A 94 -10.78 2.85 13.38
C GLY A 94 -10.49 1.35 13.31
N PHE A 95 -10.33 0.77 12.12
CA PHE A 95 -9.83 -0.59 11.97
C PHE A 95 -8.30 -0.60 11.93
N GLY A 96 -7.70 -1.59 12.59
CA GLY A 96 -6.30 -1.94 12.45
C GLY A 96 -6.11 -3.45 12.40
N VAL A 97 -4.95 -3.89 11.95
CA VAL A 97 -4.53 -5.29 11.98
C VAL A 97 -3.68 -5.50 13.22
N SER A 98 -3.98 -6.56 13.98
CA SER A 98 -3.16 -6.98 15.11
C SER A 98 -1.91 -7.69 14.59
N TYR A 99 -0.75 -7.16 14.98
CA TYR A 99 0.58 -7.68 14.71
C TYR A 99 1.28 -8.05 16.02
N ALA A 100 2.36 -8.82 15.95
CA ALA A 100 3.10 -9.33 17.12
C ALA A 100 3.43 -8.28 18.20
N ARG A 101 3.88 -7.07 17.81
CA ARG A 101 4.26 -5.98 18.76
C ARG A 101 3.29 -4.79 18.75
N GLY A 102 2.07 -4.94 18.22
CA GLY A 102 1.08 -3.87 18.28
C GLY A 102 0.05 -3.90 17.16
N CYS A 103 -0.58 -2.76 16.90
CA CYS A 103 -1.61 -2.63 15.87
C CYS A 103 -1.16 -1.66 14.78
N SER A 104 -1.50 -1.93 13.52
CA SER A 104 -1.26 -1.01 12.40
C SER A 104 -2.37 -1.09 11.37
N GLU A 105 -2.67 0.04 10.74
CA GLU A 105 -3.59 0.11 9.60
C GLU A 105 -3.01 -0.53 8.34
N ILE A 106 -1.68 -0.63 8.22
CA ILE A 106 -1.03 -1.13 7.01
C ILE A 106 -1.34 -2.61 6.84
N MET A 107 -1.68 -3.01 5.63
CA MET A 107 -1.89 -4.41 5.26
C MET A 107 -0.86 -4.91 4.24
N TYR A 108 -0.36 -4.01 3.41
CA TYR A 108 0.55 -4.36 2.32
C TYR A 108 1.46 -3.19 1.95
N ILE A 109 2.74 -3.48 1.74
CA ILE A 109 3.74 -2.58 1.15
C ILE A 109 4.23 -3.23 -0.14
N GLY A 110 4.34 -2.47 -1.23
CA GLY A 110 4.96 -3.01 -2.43
C GLY A 110 5.48 -1.98 -3.40
N ARG A 111 6.11 -2.49 -4.45
CA ARG A 111 6.76 -1.68 -5.48
C ARG A 111 6.40 -2.03 -6.92
N GLY A 112 6.78 -1.14 -7.84
CA GLY A 112 6.72 -1.32 -9.29
C GLY A 112 5.75 -0.35 -9.98
N LYS A 113 5.15 -0.78 -11.10
CA LYS A 113 4.16 0.02 -11.82
C LYS A 113 2.86 0.11 -11.02
N ILE A 114 2.72 1.17 -10.22
CA ILE A 114 1.65 1.36 -9.22
C ILE A 114 0.27 1.08 -9.82
N SER A 115 -0.04 1.68 -10.96
CA SER A 115 -1.34 1.52 -11.64
C SER A 115 -1.73 0.07 -11.94
N THR A 116 -0.76 -0.75 -12.33
CA THR A 116 -1.00 -2.17 -12.64
C THR A 116 -1.10 -2.99 -11.37
N ARG A 117 -0.21 -2.73 -10.41
CA ARG A 117 -0.16 -3.46 -9.14
C ARG A 117 -1.40 -3.20 -8.28
N LEU A 118 -1.83 -1.95 -8.14
CA LEU A 118 -3.04 -1.60 -7.40
C LEU A 118 -4.28 -2.21 -8.04
N ARG A 119 -4.38 -2.25 -9.38
CA ARG A 119 -5.47 -2.96 -10.06
C ARG A 119 -5.51 -4.43 -9.65
N THR A 120 -4.37 -5.11 -9.63
CA THR A 120 -4.27 -6.51 -9.21
C THR A 120 -4.69 -6.69 -7.75
N HIS A 121 -4.24 -5.85 -6.82
CA HIS A 121 -4.67 -5.94 -5.42
C HIS A 121 -6.17 -5.68 -5.24
N LEU A 122 -6.71 -4.70 -5.98
CA LEU A 122 -8.13 -4.38 -5.99
C LEU A 122 -8.99 -5.57 -6.43
N HIS A 123 -8.56 -6.26 -7.50
CA HIS A 123 -9.25 -7.46 -7.98
C HIS A 123 -9.05 -8.67 -7.08
N ASN A 124 -7.84 -8.91 -6.58
CA ASN A 124 -7.49 -10.19 -5.97
C ASN A 124 -7.92 -10.32 -4.51
N TRP A 125 -7.92 -9.22 -3.75
CA TRP A 125 -8.19 -9.33 -2.32
C TRP A 125 -8.91 -8.14 -1.71
N ILE A 126 -8.69 -6.89 -2.15
CA ILE A 126 -9.34 -5.72 -1.52
C ILE A 126 -10.85 -5.78 -1.66
N PHE A 127 -11.35 -6.08 -2.86
CA PHE A 127 -12.78 -6.15 -3.13
C PHE A 127 -13.46 -7.22 -2.27
N ASP A 128 -12.85 -8.40 -2.19
CA ASP A 128 -13.41 -9.55 -1.46
C ASP A 128 -13.31 -9.33 0.06
N MET A 129 -12.20 -8.76 0.53
CA MET A 129 -12.00 -8.39 1.94
C MET A 129 -12.99 -7.32 2.40
N SER A 130 -13.18 -6.27 1.60
CA SER A 130 -14.15 -5.21 1.90
C SER A 130 -15.55 -5.81 2.08
N ARG A 131 -15.95 -6.73 1.19
CA ARG A 131 -17.21 -7.48 1.33
C ARG A 131 -17.26 -8.31 2.61
N SER A 132 -16.22 -9.09 2.91
CA SER A 132 -16.18 -9.95 4.10
C SER A 132 -16.26 -9.17 5.41
N LEU A 133 -15.67 -7.97 5.46
CA LEU A 133 -15.65 -7.10 6.65
C LEU A 133 -16.81 -6.08 6.68
N ARG A 134 -17.80 -6.21 5.79
CA ARG A 134 -18.94 -5.30 5.65
C ARG A 134 -18.53 -3.84 5.48
N ASP A 135 -17.65 -3.61 4.52
CA ASP A 135 -17.16 -2.31 4.04
C ASP A 135 -16.11 -1.62 4.91
N VAL A 136 -14.96 -2.28 5.10
CA VAL A 136 -13.77 -1.58 5.59
C VAL A 136 -13.23 -0.64 4.49
N PRO A 137 -12.98 0.64 4.80
CA PRO A 137 -12.40 1.56 3.83
C PRO A 137 -10.88 1.43 3.78
N PHE A 138 -10.32 1.76 2.61
CA PHE A 138 -8.88 1.66 2.33
C PHE A 138 -8.26 3.02 2.06
N LYS A 139 -6.97 3.14 2.37
CA LYS A 139 -6.13 4.29 2.09
C LYS A 139 -4.88 3.84 1.37
N PHE A 140 -4.45 4.63 0.39
CA PHE A 140 -3.27 4.35 -0.41
C PHE A 140 -2.25 5.47 -0.24
N TYR A 141 -1.04 5.10 0.15
CA TYR A 141 0.14 5.97 0.07
C TYR A 141 0.92 5.55 -1.17
N MET A 142 1.42 6.52 -1.93
CA MET A 142 2.10 6.28 -3.20
C MET A 142 3.26 7.26 -3.36
N GLU A 143 4.37 6.79 -3.90
CA GLU A 143 5.56 7.59 -4.19
C GLU A 143 6.23 7.07 -5.47
N GLU A 144 6.86 7.95 -6.23
CA GLU A 144 7.71 7.61 -7.36
C GLU A 144 9.19 7.80 -7.01
N PHE A 145 9.99 6.80 -7.34
CA PHE A 145 11.44 6.85 -7.16
C PHE A 145 12.14 6.76 -8.51
N GLY A 146 13.24 7.51 -8.63
CA GLY A 146 14.13 7.45 -9.77
C GLY A 146 13.92 8.61 -10.75
N ASP A 147 14.94 9.44 -10.85
CA ASP A 147 15.12 10.43 -11.92
C ASP A 147 15.94 9.86 -13.11
N GLY A 148 16.03 8.53 -13.20
CA GLY A 148 16.89 7.80 -14.13
C GLY A 148 18.31 7.53 -13.61
N ARG A 149 18.79 8.22 -12.55
CA ARG A 149 20.16 8.05 -12.02
C ARG A 149 20.27 6.96 -10.97
N SER A 150 19.18 6.69 -10.26
CA SER A 150 19.11 5.69 -9.18
C SER A 150 17.99 4.68 -9.47
N PRO A 151 18.17 3.80 -10.47
CA PRO A 151 17.12 2.88 -10.90
C PRO A 151 16.72 1.86 -9.85
N ASP A 152 17.58 1.58 -8.86
CA ASP A 152 17.32 0.62 -7.79
C ASP A 152 16.82 1.24 -6.48
N ALA A 153 16.78 2.56 -6.37
CA ALA A 153 16.38 3.26 -5.14
C ALA A 153 15.01 2.85 -4.59
N PHE A 154 14.06 2.57 -5.48
CA PHE A 154 12.73 2.12 -5.09
C PHE A 154 12.76 0.72 -4.44
N LYS A 155 13.70 -0.14 -4.84
CA LYS A 155 13.88 -1.47 -4.23
C LYS A 155 14.44 -1.33 -2.82
N ASP A 156 15.43 -0.46 -2.67
CA ASP A 156 16.05 -0.18 -1.39
C ASP A 156 15.06 0.46 -0.42
N PHE A 157 14.22 1.38 -0.91
CA PHE A 157 13.18 2.00 -0.09
C PHE A 157 12.08 1.01 0.32
N GLU A 158 11.66 0.10 -0.57
CA GLU A 158 10.71 -0.97 -0.22
C GLU A 158 11.29 -1.85 0.89
N HIS A 159 12.55 -2.25 0.75
CA HIS A 159 13.22 -3.08 1.74
C HIS A 159 13.34 -2.35 3.09
N TRP A 160 13.85 -1.13 3.08
CA TRP A 160 13.93 -0.28 4.28
C TRP A 160 12.57 -0.13 4.97
N LEU A 161 11.50 0.18 4.22
CA LEU A 161 10.17 0.39 4.80
C LEU A 161 9.57 -0.91 5.38
N LEU A 162 9.89 -2.08 4.79
CA LEU A 162 9.51 -3.38 5.33
C LEU A 162 10.27 -3.72 6.61
N GLU A 163 11.56 -3.40 6.69
CA GLU A 163 12.37 -3.59 7.90
C GLU A 163 11.88 -2.67 9.02
N GLU A 164 11.66 -1.37 8.75
CA GLU A 164 11.08 -0.43 9.74
C GLU A 164 9.70 -0.89 10.23
N PHE A 165 8.87 -1.45 9.33
CA PHE A 165 7.60 -2.05 9.73
C PHE A 165 7.82 -3.26 10.64
N HIS A 166 8.74 -4.16 10.29
CA HIS A 166 9.05 -5.35 11.07
C HIS A 166 9.61 -5.02 12.45
N GLU A 167 10.56 -4.10 12.54
CA GLU A 167 11.13 -3.65 13.81
C GLU A 167 10.04 -3.10 14.73
N LYS A 168 9.15 -2.27 14.17
CA LYS A 168 8.07 -1.61 14.90
C LYS A 168 6.93 -2.54 15.33
N PHE A 169 6.52 -3.46 14.46
CA PHE A 169 5.31 -4.28 14.67
C PHE A 169 5.60 -5.78 14.88
N GLY A 170 6.87 -6.18 14.85
CA GLY A 170 7.35 -7.53 15.16
C GLY A 170 7.18 -8.56 14.04
N GLU A 171 6.57 -8.19 12.92
CA GLU A 171 6.34 -9.08 11.78
C GLU A 171 6.10 -8.29 10.49
N LYS A 172 5.97 -8.98 9.36
CA LYS A 172 5.65 -8.36 8.06
C LYS A 172 4.18 -7.94 8.00
N PRO A 173 3.82 -6.95 7.15
CA PRO A 173 2.42 -6.65 6.89
C PRO A 173 1.63 -7.89 6.48
N LEU A 174 0.34 -7.91 6.78
CA LEU A 174 -0.50 -9.10 6.70
C LEU A 174 -0.41 -9.84 5.36
N LEU A 175 -0.36 -9.08 4.26
CA LEU A 175 -0.40 -9.61 2.90
C LEU A 175 0.98 -9.67 2.22
N ASN A 176 2.04 -9.27 2.90
CA ASN A 176 3.41 -9.39 2.41
C ASN A 176 3.95 -10.80 2.67
N LYS A 177 4.27 -11.54 1.60
CA LYS A 177 4.83 -12.89 1.67
C LYS A 177 6.36 -12.93 1.82
N ILE A 178 7.07 -11.93 1.28
CA ILE A 178 8.54 -11.92 1.17
C ILE A 178 9.09 -10.63 1.81
N ALA A 179 10.27 -10.70 2.44
CA ALA A 179 11.01 -9.53 2.90
C ALA A 179 11.79 -8.96 1.72
N GLY A 180 11.20 -8.03 0.95
CA GLY A 180 11.90 -7.23 -0.07
C GLY A 180 12.97 -7.98 -0.90
N ARG A 181 14.07 -7.29 -1.21
CA ARG A 181 15.30 -7.87 -1.76
C ARG A 181 16.30 -8.00 -0.61
N GLU A 182 16.98 -9.13 -0.49
CA GLU A 182 18.17 -9.23 0.36
C GLU A 182 19.32 -8.43 -0.28
N GLY A 183 19.90 -7.50 0.46
CA GLY A 183 21.03 -6.70 -0.01
C GLY A 183 21.33 -5.49 0.87
N THR A 184 22.48 -4.87 0.62
CA THR A 184 22.83 -3.58 1.23
C THR A 184 21.95 -2.48 0.64
N ILE A 185 21.42 -1.62 1.51
CA ILE A 185 20.75 -0.37 1.10
C ILE A 185 21.84 0.62 0.71
N ASP A 186 21.87 1.02 -0.55
CA ASP A 186 22.92 1.91 -1.08
C ASP A 186 22.45 3.38 -1.15
N HIS A 187 21.22 3.66 -0.70
CA HIS A 187 20.57 4.96 -0.77
C HIS A 187 20.16 5.48 0.62
N ALA A 188 20.29 6.79 0.82
CA ALA A 188 19.77 7.45 2.02
C ALA A 188 18.41 8.09 1.72
N PHE A 189 17.47 8.01 2.66
CA PHE A 189 16.13 8.56 2.50
C PHE A 189 15.86 9.67 3.51
N THR A 190 15.21 10.75 3.09
CA THR A 190 14.85 11.91 3.93
C THR A 190 13.43 12.37 3.67
N GLY A 191 12.91 13.26 4.52
CA GLY A 191 11.54 13.74 4.42
C GLY A 191 10.60 12.88 5.25
N ASN A 192 9.38 12.66 4.77
CA ASN A 192 8.34 11.98 5.54
C ASN A 192 8.33 10.47 5.27
N CYS A 193 9.49 9.83 5.34
CA CYS A 193 9.66 8.42 4.94
C CYS A 193 8.72 7.48 5.71
N ASN A 194 8.57 7.70 7.01
CA ASN A 194 7.78 6.88 7.92
C ASN A 194 6.30 7.26 8.02
N ALA A 195 5.78 8.15 7.17
CA ALA A 195 4.39 8.61 7.22
C ALA A 195 3.35 7.46 7.27
N PRO A 196 3.47 6.40 6.45
CA PRO A 196 2.50 5.29 6.48
C PRO A 196 2.57 4.51 7.79
N LEU A 197 3.77 4.41 8.39
CA LEU A 197 4.01 3.69 9.64
C LEU A 197 3.54 4.47 10.88
N ASP A 198 3.22 5.76 10.74
CA ASP A 198 2.87 6.59 11.88
C ASP A 198 1.48 6.23 12.43
N ASN A 199 1.44 5.93 13.73
CA ASN A 199 0.22 5.62 14.47
C ASN A 199 -0.16 6.74 15.45
N ARG A 200 0.62 7.83 15.53
CA ARG A 200 0.31 8.94 16.43
C ARG A 200 -1.06 9.52 16.09
N GLY A 201 -1.89 9.69 17.11
CA GLY A 201 -3.26 10.20 16.97
C GLY A 201 -4.26 9.23 16.38
N LYS A 202 -3.87 7.98 16.06
CA LYS A 202 -4.81 6.94 15.61
C LYS A 202 -5.41 6.22 16.81
N THR A 203 -6.73 6.08 16.81
CA THR A 203 -7.46 5.25 17.76
C THR A 203 -8.05 4.05 17.03
N PHE A 204 -7.59 2.85 17.39
CA PHE A 204 -8.11 1.61 16.85
C PHE A 204 -9.32 1.17 17.67
N LEU A 205 -10.52 1.25 17.07
CA LEU A 205 -11.77 0.74 17.63
C LEU A 205 -11.89 -0.77 17.44
N TRP A 206 -11.33 -1.27 16.33
CA TRP A 206 -11.37 -2.68 15.95
C TRP A 206 -9.98 -3.14 15.55
N GLN A 207 -9.58 -4.29 16.05
CA GLN A 207 -8.39 -5.00 15.58
C GLN A 207 -8.82 -6.28 14.90
N ILE A 208 -8.41 -6.46 13.65
CA ILE A 208 -8.68 -7.68 12.89
C ILE A 208 -7.45 -8.58 12.92
N ARG A 209 -7.72 -9.87 13.04
CA ARG A 209 -6.74 -10.93 12.89
C ARG A 209 -7.37 -12.05 12.10
N PRO A 210 -6.72 -12.60 11.06
CA PRO A 210 -7.24 -13.78 10.40
C PRO A 210 -7.33 -14.94 11.40
N SER A 211 -8.36 -15.77 11.28
CA SER A 211 -8.45 -17.04 12.01
C SER A 211 -7.55 -18.10 11.36
N GLU A 212 -7.26 -19.19 12.06
CA GLU A 212 -6.43 -20.31 11.56
C GLU A 212 -6.86 -20.87 10.20
N LYS A 213 -8.16 -20.79 9.89
CA LYS A 213 -8.72 -21.25 8.61
C LYS A 213 -8.54 -20.26 7.46
N ASN A 214 -8.05 -19.05 7.75
CA ASN A 214 -7.83 -18.01 6.75
C ASN A 214 -6.43 -18.15 6.13
N PRO A 215 -6.28 -18.04 4.80
CA PRO A 215 -4.97 -18.15 4.13
C PRO A 215 -3.90 -17.15 4.57
N TRP A 216 -4.28 -16.09 5.29
CA TRP A 216 -3.38 -15.06 5.82
C TRP A 216 -3.06 -15.24 7.31
N PHE A 217 -3.49 -16.34 7.93
CA PHE A 217 -3.18 -16.63 9.32
C PHE A 217 -1.67 -16.73 9.56
N LYS A 218 -1.23 -16.14 10.67
CA LYS A 218 0.11 -16.31 11.22
C LYS A 218 -0.04 -16.65 12.71
N PRO A 219 0.60 -17.73 13.20
CA PRO A 219 0.61 -18.03 14.64
C PRO A 219 1.35 -16.92 15.39
N VAL A 220 0.88 -16.56 16.58
CA VAL A 220 1.71 -15.78 17.52
C VAL A 220 2.75 -16.74 18.08
N ALA A 221 4.00 -16.32 18.18
CA ALA A 221 4.89 -16.95 19.14
C ALA A 221 4.41 -16.46 20.51
N ASP A 222 3.80 -17.34 21.31
CA ASP A 222 3.52 -17.03 22.70
C ASP A 222 4.89 -16.76 23.37
N ASP A 223 5.12 -15.50 23.74
CA ASP A 223 6.27 -15.10 24.58
C ASP A 223 6.06 -15.57 26.03
#